data_AF-A0A2H6F6Z6-F1
#
_entry.id   AF-A0A2H6F6Z6-F1
#
_cell.length_a   1.000
_cell.length_b   1.000
_cell.length_c   1.000
_cell.angle_alpha   90.00
_cell.angle_beta   90.00
_cell.angle_gamma   90.00
#
_symmetry.space_group_name_H-M   'P 1'
#
loop_
_entity.id
_entity.type
_entity.pdbx_description
1 polymer ?
#
loop_
_entity_poly.entity_id
_entity_poly.type
_entity_poly.pdbx_seq_one_letter_code
_entity_poly.pdbx_strand_id
1 'polypeptide(L)' 'MNLKTVRAMQIRENFQEIYKESEKEEFERSLKKWYFWATHSQIQPIKEAACCFAD' A
#
# COMPACT_ATOMS: atom_id res chain seq x y z
N MET A 1 -21.90 -2.47 -5.59
CA MET A 1 -20.62 -2.61 -4.83
C MET A 1 -19.93 -1.25 -4.80
N ASN A 2 -19.39 -0.81 -3.66
CA ASN A 2 -18.72 0.49 -3.57
C ASN A 2 -17.29 0.40 -4.10
N LEU A 3 -17.01 1.01 -5.26
CA LEU A 3 -15.70 0.95 -5.93
C LEU A 3 -14.54 1.46 -5.05
N LYS A 4 -14.79 2.46 -4.19
CA LYS A 4 -13.76 2.96 -3.26
C LYS A 4 -13.42 1.93 -2.20
N THR A 5 -14.41 1.20 -1.69
CA THR A 5 -14.20 0.11 -0.73
C THR A 5 -13.37 -1.01 -1.33
N VAL A 6 -13.70 -1.44 -2.55
CA VAL A 6 -12.95 -2.49 -3.26
C VAL A 6 -11.49 -2.06 -3.47
N ARG A 7 -11.28 -0.82 -3.94
CA ARG A 7 -9.93 -0.29 -4.13
C ARG A 7 -9.14 -0.20 -2.82
N ALA A 8 -9.77 0.22 -1.73
CA ALA A 8 -9.13 0.24 -0.41
C ALA A 8 -8.70 -1.17 0.05
N MET A 9 -9.56 -2.17 -0.15
CA MET A 9 -9.23 -3.56 0.17
C MET A 9 -8.04 -4.07 -0.64
N GLN A 10 -8.02 -3.81 -1.95
CA GLN A 10 -6.91 -4.21 -2.83
C GLN A 10 -5.59 -3.57 -2.42
N ILE A 11 -5.58 -2.29 -2.03
CA ILE A 11 -4.35 -1.63 -1.55
C ILE A 11 -3.86 -2.27 -0.26
N ARG A 12 -4.76 -2.58 0.68
CA ARG A 12 -4.42 -3.29 1.92
C ARG A 12 -3.88 -4.69 1.66
N GLU A 13 -4.51 -5.46 0.78
CA GLU A 13 -4.08 -6.82 0.44
C GLU A 13 -2.71 -6.80 -0.24
N ASN A 14 -2.48 -5.88 -1.19
CA ASN A 14 -1.16 -5.71 -1.80
C ASN A 14 -0.08 -5.39 -0.76
N PHE A 15 -0.38 -4.63 0.30
CA PHE A 15 0.58 -4.38 1.37
C PHE A 15 1.03 -5.67 2.07
N GLN A 16 0.07 -6.56 2.35
CA GLN A 16 0.32 -7.83 3.01
C GLN A 16 1.15 -8.78 2.13
N GLU A 17 0.93 -8.76 0.82
CA GLU A 17 1.72 -9.57 -0.12
C GLU A 17 3.21 -9.21 -0.12
N ILE A 18 3.57 -7.95 0.18
CA ILE A 18 4.99 -7.51 0.24
C ILE A 18 5.75 -8.28 1.32
N TYR A 19 5.10 -8.70 2.41
CA TYR A 19 5.74 -9.49 3.47
C TYR A 19 6.06 -10.94 3.06
N LYS A 20 5.64 -11.37 1.87
CA LYS A 20 6.00 -12.70 1.31
C LYS A 20 7.26 -12.65 0.46
N GLU A 21 7.78 -11.45 0.15
CA GLU A 21 9.04 -11.30 -0.57
C GLU A 21 10.16 -11.93 0.27
N SER A 22 10.99 -12.77 -0.36
CA SER A 22 12.05 -13.51 0.34
C SER A 22 13.31 -12.67 0.48
N GLU A 23 13.55 -11.79 -0.49
CA GLU A 23 14.74 -10.95 -0.55
C GLU A 23 14.44 -9.53 -0.09
N LYS A 24 15.36 -8.97 0.71
CA LYS A 24 15.24 -7.61 1.25
C LYS A 24 15.10 -6.57 0.13
N GLU A 25 15.85 -6.73 -0.95
CA GLU A 25 15.83 -5.80 -2.07
C GLU A 25 14.49 -5.82 -2.83
N GLU A 26 13.84 -6.98 -2.92
CA GLU A 26 12.51 -7.14 -3.50
C GLU A 26 11.45 -6.52 -2.59
N PHE A 27 11.54 -6.80 -1.28
CA PHE A 27 10.69 -6.16 -0.27
C PHE A 27 10.74 -4.63 -0.36
N GLU A 28 11.93 -4.03 -0.35
CA GLU A 28 12.10 -2.57 -0.43
C GLU A 28 11.55 -1.99 -1.73
N ARG A 29 11.73 -2.70 -2.85
CA ARG A 29 11.22 -2.28 -4.16
C ARG A 29 9.69 -2.31 -4.18
N SER A 30 9.09 -3.39 -3.70
CA SER A 30 7.64 -3.57 -3.64
C SER A 30 7.00 -2.58 -2.66
N LEU A 31 7.65 -2.32 -1.51
CA LEU A 31 7.23 -1.30 -0.55
C LEU A 31 7.25 0.11 -1.13
N LYS A 32 8.31 0.50 -1.84
CA LYS A 32 8.39 1.82 -2.51
C LYS A 32 7.27 2.01 -3.54
N LYS A 33 6.96 0.98 -4.34
CA LYS A 33 5.83 1.00 -5.28
C LYS A 33 4.50 1.15 -4.55
N TRP A 34 4.30 0.37 -3.50
CA TRP A 34 3.07 0.43 -2.71
C TRP A 34 2.85 1.80 -2.08
N TYR A 35 3.90 2.40 -1.51
CA TYR A 35 3.84 3.74 -0.91
C TYR A 35 3.39 4.79 -1.94
N PHE A 36 3.95 4.76 -3.16
CA PHE A 36 3.54 5.65 -4.24
C PHE A 36 2.05 5.50 -4.58
N TRP A 37 1.56 4.26 -4.69
CA TRP A 37 0.14 4.01 -4.97
C TRP A 37 -0.80 4.39 -3.82
N ALA A 38 -0.41 4.10 -2.58
CA ALA A 38 -1.21 4.39 -1.40
C ALA A 38 -1.40 5.90 -1.21
N THR A 39 -0.32 6.69 -1.33
CA THR A 39 -0.35 8.15 -1.21
C THR A 39 -1.12 8.86 -2.32
N HIS A 40 -1.18 8.27 -3.53
CA HIS A 40 -1.91 8.77 -4.70
C HIS A 40 -3.28 8.11 -4.91
N SER A 41 -3.75 7.29 -3.98
CA SER A 41 -4.97 6.48 -4.13
C SER A 41 -6.29 7.28 -4.15
N GLN A 42 -6.26 8.55 -3.73
CA GLN A 42 -7.44 9.38 -3.46
C GLN A 42 -8.38 8.81 -2.37
N ILE A 43 -7.86 7.93 -1.52
CA ILE A 43 -8.56 7.35 -0.36
C ILE A 43 -7.89 7.91 0.89
N GLN A 44 -8.52 8.91 1.51
CA GLN A 44 -7.93 9.68 2.62
C GLN A 44 -7.37 8.78 3.75
N PRO A 45 -8.10 7.77 4.26
CA PRO A 45 -7.57 6.88 5.30
C PRO A 45 -6.33 6.06 4.86
N ILE A 46 -6.24 5.68 3.58
CA ILE A 46 -5.08 4.95 3.05
C ILE A 46 -3.86 5.88 2.94
N LYS A 47 -4.07 7.12 2.50
CA LYS A 47 -3.01 8.12 2.42
C LYS A 47 -2.45 8.44 3.80
N GLU A 48 -3.32 8.64 4.79
CA GLU A 48 -2.92 8.89 6.18
C GLU A 48 -2.13 7.72 6.75
N ALA A 49 -2.59 6.49 6.54
CA ALA A 49 -1.85 5.29 6.95
C ALA A 49 -0.46 5.25 6.32
N ALA A 50 -0.34 5.51 5.01
CA ALA A 50 0.94 5.50 4.32
C ALA A 50 1.90 6.61 4.81
N CYS A 51 1.40 7.82 5.06
CA CYS A 51 2.22 8.93 5.56
C CYS A 51 2.71 8.69 6.99
N CYS A 52 1.90 8.10 7.87
CA CYS A 52 2.30 7.78 9.25
C CYS A 52 3.45 6.76 9.34
N PHE A 53 3.72 5.98 8.29
CA PHE A 53 4.86 5.06 8.22
C PHE A 53 6.17 5.72 7.77
N ALA A 54 6.12 6.96 7.26
CA ALA A 54 7.27 7.66 6.68
C ALA A 54 7.94 8.67 7.63
N ASP A 55 7.37 8.89 8.81
CA ASP A 55 7.94 9.62 9.95
C ASP A 55 8.49 8.64 11.01
#